data_AF-A0A2E1RSH5-F1
#
_entry.id   AF-A0A2E1RSH5-F1
#
_cell.length_a   1.000
_cell.length_b   1.000
_cell.length_c   1.000
_cell.angle_alpha   90.00
_cell.angle_beta   90.00
_cell.angle_gamma   90.00
#
_symmetry.space_group_name_H-M   'P 1'
#
loop_
_entity.id
_entity.type
_entity.pdbx_description
1 polymer ?
#
loop_
_entity_poly.entity_id
_entity_poly.type
_entity_poly.pdbx_seq_one_letter_code
_entity_poly.pdbx_strand_id
1 'polypeptide(L)'
;PDTKGRTDAVGHAVWHWTNEDPAGAADWLLEQPSGDFRDNGIGALAKASFDDDPASAVTWAATIDNDRQREGTIERGVREWSKREPQEARNWVQENSNVLSPEQSERLLNIDNEGGRKK
;
A
#
# COMPACT_ATOMS: atom_id res chain seq x y z
N PRO A 1 -23.15 2.44 22.45
CA PRO A 1 -23.73 2.08 21.13
C PRO A 1 -23.70 3.31 20.20
N ASP A 2 -22.63 3.48 19.43
CA ASP A 2 -22.53 4.43 18.29
C ASP A 2 -21.19 4.27 17.52
N THR A 3 -20.54 3.11 17.60
CA THR A 3 -19.22 2.89 16.97
C THR A 3 -19.34 2.58 15.49
N LYS A 4 -20.32 1.77 15.08
CA LYS A 4 -20.46 1.32 13.68
C LYS A 4 -20.74 2.48 12.71
N GLY A 5 -21.72 3.33 13.01
CA GLY A 5 -22.04 4.48 12.14
C GLY A 5 -20.93 5.52 12.04
N ARG A 6 -20.11 5.68 13.10
CA ARG A 6 -18.93 6.54 13.07
C ARG A 6 -17.82 5.94 12.21
N THR A 7 -17.56 4.63 12.33
CA THR A 7 -16.56 3.94 11.49
C THR A 7 -16.96 3.99 10.02
N ASP A 8 -18.25 3.84 9.69
CA ASP A 8 -18.74 3.85 8.31
C ASP A 8 -18.65 5.26 7.68
N ALA A 9 -19.04 6.30 8.43
CA ALA A 9 -18.93 7.68 7.97
C ALA A 9 -17.48 8.15 7.80
N VAL A 10 -16.60 7.73 8.72
CA VAL A 10 -15.16 8.01 8.62
C VAL A 10 -14.55 7.27 7.44
N GLY A 11 -14.93 6.02 7.19
CA GLY A 11 -14.47 5.26 6.02
C GLY A 11 -14.83 5.94 4.69
N HIS A 12 -16.06 6.45 4.56
CA HIS A 12 -16.48 7.20 3.38
C HIS A 12 -15.75 8.54 3.22
N ALA A 13 -15.55 9.28 4.31
CA ALA A 13 -14.82 10.55 4.29
C ALA A 13 -13.34 10.35 3.93
N VAL A 14 -12.70 9.34 4.51
CA VAL A 14 -11.30 8.99 4.21
C VAL A 14 -11.16 8.53 2.75
N TRP A 15 -12.11 7.78 2.22
CA TRP A 15 -12.10 7.39 0.80
C TRP A 15 -12.22 8.59 -0.13
N HIS A 16 -13.11 9.54 0.18
CA HIS A 16 -13.26 10.75 -0.62
C HIS A 16 -12.00 11.61 -0.57
N TRP A 17 -11.45 11.81 0.64
CA TRP A 17 -10.24 12.60 0.85
C TRP A 17 -9.03 11.96 0.17
N THR A 18 -8.87 10.64 0.28
CA THR A 18 -7.85 9.85 -0.40
C THR A 18 -7.83 10.09 -1.92
N ASN A 19 -8.99 10.28 -2.55
CA ASN A 19 -9.06 10.53 -4.00
C ASN A 19 -8.77 11.99 -4.38
N GLU A 20 -8.94 12.95 -3.47
CA GLU A 20 -8.73 14.37 -3.73
C GLU A 20 -7.33 14.84 -3.32
N ASP A 21 -6.85 14.39 -2.17
CA ASP A 21 -5.55 14.71 -1.59
C ASP A 21 -4.99 13.47 -0.86
N PRO A 22 -4.40 12.53 -1.63
CA PRO A 22 -3.78 11.33 -1.07
C PRO A 22 -2.69 11.64 -0.03
N ALA A 23 -1.90 12.70 -0.26
CA ALA A 23 -0.79 13.05 0.62
C ALA A 23 -1.29 13.55 1.99
N GLY A 24 -2.24 14.49 2.00
CA GLY A 24 -2.85 14.97 3.24
C GLY A 24 -3.59 13.87 4.01
N ALA A 25 -4.27 12.97 3.28
CA ALA A 25 -4.90 11.80 3.88
C ALA A 25 -3.87 10.84 4.51
N ALA A 26 -2.71 10.65 3.86
CA ALA A 26 -1.60 9.86 4.39
C ALA A 26 -1.10 10.44 5.71
N ASP A 27 -0.76 11.73 5.72
CA ASP A 27 -0.23 12.42 6.89
C ASP A 27 -1.18 12.29 8.08
N TRP A 28 -2.47 12.54 7.87
CA TRP A 28 -3.46 12.38 8.92
C TRP A 28 -3.60 10.94 9.40
N LEU A 29 -3.59 9.95 8.51
CA LEU A 29 -3.64 8.53 8.90
C LEU A 29 -2.41 8.10 9.71
N LEU A 30 -1.23 8.62 9.37
CA LEU A 30 0.02 8.35 10.08
C LEU A 30 0.05 8.96 11.49
N GLU A 31 -0.71 10.03 11.73
CA GLU A 31 -0.92 10.61 13.07
C GLU A 31 -1.86 9.77 13.95
N GLN A 32 -2.62 8.85 13.37
CA GLN A 32 -3.55 8.03 14.14
C GLN A 32 -2.82 6.96 14.96
N PRO A 33 -3.38 6.55 16.11
CA PRO A 33 -2.83 5.44 16.87
C PRO A 33 -2.73 4.17 16.03
N SER A 34 -1.63 3.43 16.19
CA SER A 34 -1.45 2.11 15.60
C SER A 34 -2.64 1.19 15.93
N GLY A 35 -3.02 0.39 14.94
CA GLY A 35 -4.12 -0.55 15.03
C GLY A 35 -4.96 -0.60 13.75
N ASP A 36 -5.98 -1.47 13.77
CA ASP A 36 -6.76 -1.83 12.59
C ASP A 36 -7.34 -0.63 11.83
N PHE A 37 -7.72 0.45 12.53
CA PHE A 37 -8.26 1.64 11.88
C PHE A 37 -7.23 2.31 10.95
N ARG A 38 -6.02 2.54 11.46
CA ARG A 38 -4.92 3.14 10.70
C ARG A 38 -4.50 2.22 9.56
N ASP A 39 -4.28 0.93 9.85
CA ASP A 39 -3.84 -0.05 8.85
C ASP A 39 -4.85 -0.17 7.69
N ASN A 40 -6.15 -0.24 7.99
CA ASN A 40 -7.20 -0.26 6.97
C ASN A 40 -7.26 1.04 6.17
N GLY A 41 -7.11 2.20 6.83
CA GLY A 41 -7.07 3.49 6.15
C GLY A 41 -5.89 3.60 5.19
N ILE A 42 -4.68 3.28 5.66
CA ILE A 42 -3.46 3.29 4.85
C ILE A 42 -3.57 2.29 3.68
N GLY A 43 -4.10 1.09 3.93
CA GLY A 43 -4.31 0.10 2.87
C GLY A 43 -5.29 0.57 1.79
N ALA A 44 -6.36 1.27 2.18
CA ALA A 44 -7.31 1.87 1.24
C ALA A 44 -6.68 3.02 0.44
N LEU A 45 -5.91 3.89 1.12
CA LEU A 45 -5.16 4.99 0.54
C LEU A 45 -4.14 4.52 -0.50
N ALA A 46 -3.29 3.57 -0.13
CA ALA A 46 -2.32 2.97 -1.03
C ALA A 46 -3.02 2.37 -2.26
N LYS A 47 -4.13 1.65 -2.03
CA LYS A 47 -4.89 1.03 -3.11
C LYS A 47 -5.50 2.03 -4.10
N ALA A 48 -5.99 3.16 -3.62
CA ALA A 48 -6.50 4.22 -4.48
C ALA A 48 -5.38 4.91 -5.28
N SER A 49 -4.17 4.93 -4.73
CA SER A 49 -3.05 5.67 -5.28
C SER A 49 -2.16 4.85 -6.22
N PHE A 50 -2.30 3.52 -6.28
CA PHE A 50 -1.48 2.66 -7.16
C PHE A 50 -1.53 3.05 -8.64
N ASP A 51 -2.68 3.55 -9.10
CA ASP A 51 -2.87 3.93 -10.50
C ASP A 51 -2.35 5.34 -10.82
N ASP A 52 -2.03 6.16 -9.83
CA ASP A 52 -1.54 7.53 -10.07
C ASP A 52 -0.08 7.66 -9.61
N ASP A 53 0.18 7.30 -8.36
CA ASP A 53 1.50 7.32 -7.72
C ASP A 53 1.77 5.98 -6.99
N PRO A 54 2.22 4.96 -7.74
CA PRO A 54 2.55 3.66 -7.15
C PRO A 54 3.74 3.71 -6.19
N ALA A 55 4.66 4.66 -6.34
CA ALA A 55 5.84 4.79 -5.49
C ALA A 55 5.46 5.23 -4.07
N SER A 56 4.66 6.29 -3.95
CA SER A 56 4.12 6.74 -2.67
C SER A 56 3.18 5.70 -2.07
N ALA A 57 2.31 5.09 -2.89
CA ALA A 57 1.38 4.07 -2.43
C ALA A 57 2.07 2.86 -1.77
N VAL A 58 3.14 2.35 -2.37
CA VAL A 58 3.95 1.26 -1.81
C VAL A 58 4.67 1.69 -0.54
N THR A 59 5.14 2.94 -0.49
CA THR A 59 5.79 3.51 0.69
C THR A 59 4.82 3.65 1.87
N TRP A 60 3.59 4.11 1.64
CA TRP A 60 2.55 4.11 2.67
C TRP A 60 2.14 2.69 3.07
N ALA A 61 2.02 1.77 2.12
CA ALA A 61 1.74 0.38 2.43
C ALA A 61 2.77 -0.23 3.39
N ALA A 62 4.04 0.17 3.30
CA ALA A 62 5.11 -0.26 4.20
C ALA A 62 4.96 0.22 5.64
N THR A 63 4.10 1.22 5.92
CA THR A 63 3.82 1.69 7.28
C THR A 63 2.69 0.93 7.98
N ILE A 64 2.10 -0.07 7.31
CA ILE A 64 1.05 -0.91 7.89
C ILE A 64 1.67 -1.85 8.92
N ASP A 65 1.14 -1.83 10.15
CA ASP A 65 1.69 -2.64 11.25
C ASP A 65 1.34 -4.13 11.05
N ASN A 66 0.14 -4.43 10.57
CA ASN A 66 -0.26 -5.80 10.26
C ASN A 66 0.54 -6.40 9.09
N ASP A 67 1.41 -7.36 9.37
CA ASP A 67 2.29 -7.99 8.37
C ASP A 67 1.54 -8.51 7.14
N ARG A 68 0.47 -9.29 7.31
CA ARG A 68 -0.26 -9.87 6.17
C ARG A 68 -0.87 -8.80 5.27
N GLN A 69 -1.40 -7.74 5.88
CA GLN A 69 -1.99 -6.64 5.14
C GLN A 69 -0.92 -5.79 4.45
N ARG A 70 0.20 -5.51 5.15
CA ARG A 70 1.37 -4.85 4.59
C ARG A 70 1.89 -5.60 3.37
N GLU A 71 2.15 -6.90 3.53
CA GLU A 71 2.70 -7.75 2.47
C GLU A 71 1.83 -7.75 1.22
N GLY A 72 0.52 -7.98 1.37
CA GLY A 72 -0.42 -8.02 0.25
C GLY A 72 -0.60 -6.67 -0.43
N THR A 73 -0.57 -5.57 0.34
CA THR A 73 -0.71 -4.21 -0.19
C THR A 73 0.54 -3.80 -0.97
N ILE A 74 1.74 -4.03 -0.41
CA ILE A 74 3.01 -3.80 -1.10
C ILE A 74 3.09 -4.62 -2.39
N GLU A 75 2.73 -5.90 -2.34
CA GLU A 75 2.80 -6.75 -3.53
C GLU A 75 1.99 -6.19 -4.69
N ARG A 76 0.75 -5.80 -4.40
CA ARG A 76 -0.12 -5.19 -5.41
C ARG A 76 0.49 -3.90 -5.94
N GLY A 77 0.98 -3.04 -5.05
CA GLY A 77 1.56 -1.76 -5.45
C GLY A 77 2.81 -1.89 -6.29
N VAL A 78 3.76 -2.73 -5.87
CA VAL A 78 4.99 -3.02 -6.62
C VAL A 78 4.65 -3.63 -7.97
N ARG A 79 3.62 -4.49 -8.07
CA ARG A 79 3.18 -5.03 -9.35
C ARG A 79 2.66 -3.95 -10.30
N GLU A 80 1.90 -2.98 -9.80
CA GLU A 80 1.46 -1.85 -10.63
C GLU A 80 2.61 -0.90 -10.95
N TRP A 81 3.51 -0.66 -10.00
CA TRP A 81 4.72 0.13 -10.20
C TRP A 81 5.61 -0.48 -11.29
N SER A 82 5.88 -1.79 -11.23
CA SER A 82 6.74 -2.48 -12.18
C SER A 82 6.22 -2.46 -13.61
N LYS A 83 4.90 -2.34 -13.81
CA LYS A 83 4.33 -2.17 -15.16
C LYS A 83 4.71 -0.84 -15.81
N ARG A 84 4.96 0.19 -15.00
CA ARG A 84 5.28 1.55 -15.44
C ARG A 84 6.78 1.82 -15.38
N GLU A 85 7.39 1.51 -14.24
CA GLU A 85 8.76 1.83 -13.87
C GLU A 85 9.43 0.62 -13.18
N PRO A 86 9.75 -0.44 -13.94
CA PRO A 86 10.28 -1.69 -13.39
C PRO A 86 11.61 -1.52 -12.65
N GLN A 87 12.47 -0.60 -13.07
CA GLN A 87 13.75 -0.38 -12.41
C GLN A 87 13.57 0.29 -11.05
N GLU A 88 12.71 1.32 -10.96
CA GLU A 88 12.45 2.02 -9.70
C GLU A 88 11.73 1.12 -8.69
N ALA A 89 10.73 0.35 -9.15
CA ALA A 89 10.06 -0.63 -8.32
C ALA A 89 11.04 -1.67 -7.73
N ARG A 90 11.99 -2.16 -8.53
CA ARG A 90 13.04 -3.08 -8.06
C ARG A 90 13.99 -2.42 -7.08
N ASN A 91 14.42 -1.19 -7.34
CA ASN A 91 15.28 -0.43 -6.44
C ASN A 91 14.62 -0.29 -5.06
N TRP A 92 13.34 0.10 -5.04
CA TRP A 92 12.58 0.24 -3.81
C TRP A 92 12.55 -1.08 -3.02
N VAL A 93 12.30 -2.22 -3.66
CA VAL A 93 12.29 -3.54 -3.00
C VAL A 93 13.64 -3.89 -2.39
N GLN A 94 14.74 -3.53 -3.06
CA GLN A 94 16.09 -3.77 -2.54
C GLN A 94 16.40 -2.89 -1.33
N GLU A 95 16.04 -1.61 -1.40
CA GLU A 95 16.25 -0.62 -0.34
C GLU A 95 15.37 -0.88 0.89
N ASN A 96 14.16 -1.39 0.68
CA ASN A 96 13.16 -1.63 1.74
C ASN A 96 13.08 -3.10 2.15
N SER A 97 14.13 -3.89 1.92
CA SER A 97 14.19 -5.31 2.30
C SER A 97 14.05 -5.55 3.82
N ASN A 98 14.17 -4.51 4.65
CA ASN A 98 13.96 -4.56 6.10
C ASN A 98 12.49 -4.65 6.53
N VAL A 99 11.54 -4.18 5.71
CA VAL A 99 10.09 -4.23 6.01
C VAL A 99 9.37 -5.39 5.31
N LEU A 100 10.10 -6.12 4.46
CA LEU A 100 9.63 -7.26 3.67
C LEU A 100 10.16 -8.56 4.27
N SER A 101 9.42 -9.66 4.10
CA SER A 101 9.97 -11.00 4.31
C SER A 101 10.95 -11.36 3.18
N PRO A 102 11.95 -12.24 3.41
CA PRO A 102 12.85 -12.70 2.36
C PRO A 102 12.11 -13.28 1.15
N GLU A 103 11.08 -14.11 1.41
CA GLU A 103 10.25 -14.72 0.38
C GLU A 103 9.47 -13.68 -0.43
N GLN A 104 8.94 -12.65 0.23
CA GLN A 104 8.24 -11.57 -0.44
C GLN A 104 9.19 -10.75 -1.32
N SER A 105 10.38 -10.42 -0.82
CA SER A 105 11.39 -9.67 -1.57
C SER A 105 11.79 -10.41 -2.84
N GLU A 106 12.11 -11.70 -2.74
CA GLU A 106 12.45 -12.52 -3.91
C GLU A 106 11.33 -12.56 -4.94
N ARG A 107 10.08 -12.70 -4.49
CA ARG A 107 8.92 -12.73 -5.38
C ARG A 107 8.71 -11.39 -6.09
N LEU A 108 8.86 -10.29 -5.38
CA LEU A 108 8.74 -8.93 -5.94
C LEU A 108 9.84 -8.61 -6.95
N LEU A 109 11.07 -9.06 -6.70
CA LEU A 109 12.17 -8.91 -7.67
C LEU A 109 11.97 -9.75 -8.94
N ASN A 110 11.21 -10.85 -8.83
CA ASN A 110 10.89 -11.76 -9.93
C ASN A 110 9.54 -11.46 -10.61
N ILE A 111 8.86 -10.34 -10.29
CA ILE A 111 7.50 -10.07 -10.75
C ILE A 111 7.37 -10.00 -12.28
N ASP A 112 8.43 -9.55 -12.95
CA ASP A 112 8.50 -9.48 -14.42
C ASP A 112 8.59 -10.88 -15.08
N ASN A 113 9.13 -11.88 -14.37
CA ASN A 113 9.21 -13.26 -14.85
C ASN A 113 7.88 -14.02 -14.71
N GLU A 114 6.97 -13.59 -13.83
CA GLU A 114 5.66 -14.23 -13.62
C GLU A 114 4.62 -13.80 -14.66
N GLY A 115 4.68 -12.55 -15.15
CA GLY A 115 3.78 -12.03 -16.19
C GLY A 115 3.86 -12.77 -17.54
N GLY A 116 4.95 -13.53 -17.76
CA GLY A 116 5.19 -14.33 -18.96
C GLY A 116 4.73 -15.80 -18.89
N ARG A 117 4.25 -16.30 -17.73
CA ARG A 117 3.72 -17.68 -17.65
C ARG A 117 2.24 -17.74 -18.01
N LYS A 118 1.93 -17.47 -19.28
CA LYS A 118 0.80 -18.13 -19.94
C LYS A 118 1.38 -19.19 -20.88
N LYS A 119 1.34 -20.45 -20.45
CA LYS A 119 1.35 -21.61 -21.35
C LYS A 119 -0.07 -22.16 -21.41
#